data_AF-A0A8C1CE94-F1
#
_entry.id   AF-A0A8C1CE94-F1
#
_cell.length_a   1.000
_cell.length_b   1.000
_cell.length_c   1.000
_cell.angle_alpha   90.00
_cell.angle_beta   90.00
_cell.angle_gamma   90.00
#
_symmetry.space_group_name_H-M   'P 1'
#
loop_
_entity.id
_entity.type
_entity.pdbx_description
1 polymer ?
#
loop_
_entity_poly.entity_id
_entity_poly.type
_entity_poly.pdbx_seq_one_letter_code
_entity_poly.pdbx_strand_id
1 'polypeptide(L)'
;MGDKPIWEQIGSSFVQHYYQLFDTDRTQLGSIYIDASCLTWEGQQFQGKAAIVEKLSSLPFTKIAHSITAQDHQPTPDSCILSMVVGQLKADDDPIMGFHQSFILKNINEAWVCTNDMFRLALHNFEKRQRITAVNYRKHAGIYSTASTPEMTCFFAESPHIHQTDPFPSPTCMMMGSLNIRGRLDQDKYILT
;
A
#
# COMPACT_ATOMS: atom_id res chain seq x y z
N MET A 1 11.03 -19.75 17.67
CA MET A 1 10.38 -19.01 16.57
C MET A 1 9.69 -20.06 15.73
N GLY A 2 8.37 -20.01 15.60
CA GLY A 2 7.65 -20.98 14.76
C GLY A 2 8.00 -20.74 13.30
N ASP A 3 8.08 -21.82 12.52
CA ASP A 3 8.30 -21.72 11.08
C ASP A 3 7.18 -20.89 10.44
N LYS A 4 7.54 -20.06 9.47
CA LYS A 4 6.57 -19.27 8.71
C LYS A 4 5.57 -20.22 8.03
N PRO A 5 4.28 -19.87 7.97
CA PRO A 5 3.31 -20.69 7.28
C PRO A 5 3.65 -20.85 5.79
N ILE A 6 3.24 -21.97 5.21
CA ILE A 6 3.63 -22.36 3.84
C ILE A 6 3.24 -21.32 2.78
N TRP A 7 2.07 -20.67 2.91
CA TRP A 7 1.63 -19.62 1.99
C TRP A 7 2.48 -18.36 2.07
N GLU A 8 3.02 -18.03 3.25
CA GLU A 8 3.94 -16.90 3.41
C GLU A 8 5.27 -17.20 2.75
N GLN A 9 5.79 -18.42 2.88
CA GLN A 9 7.02 -18.84 2.19
C GLN A 9 6.87 -18.74 0.67
N ILE A 10 5.80 -19.32 0.11
CA ILE A 10 5.54 -19.30 -1.34
C ILE A 10 5.29 -17.87 -1.83
N GLY A 11 4.44 -17.11 -1.14
CA GLY A 11 4.10 -15.74 -1.51
C GLY A 11 5.33 -14.83 -1.49
N SER A 12 6.15 -14.90 -0.45
CA SER A 12 7.38 -14.10 -0.34
C SER A 12 8.41 -14.49 -1.41
N SER A 13 8.58 -15.79 -1.70
CA SER A 13 9.45 -16.23 -2.80
C SER A 13 8.96 -15.76 -4.16
N PHE A 14 7.65 -15.81 -4.41
CA PHE A 14 7.07 -15.28 -5.64
C PHE A 14 7.31 -13.78 -5.78
N VAL A 15 7.04 -13.00 -4.73
CA VAL A 15 7.24 -11.54 -4.71
C VAL A 15 8.70 -11.20 -5.00
N GLN A 16 9.65 -11.86 -4.33
CA GLN A 16 11.07 -11.68 -4.58
C GLN A 16 11.43 -11.96 -6.05
N HIS A 17 10.96 -13.08 -6.59
CA HIS A 17 11.23 -13.47 -7.97
C HIS A 17 10.61 -12.49 -8.99
N TYR A 18 9.36 -12.07 -8.76
CA TYR A 18 8.64 -11.11 -9.59
C TYR A 18 9.43 -9.81 -9.75
N TYR A 19 9.77 -9.15 -8.65
CA TYR A 19 10.45 -7.85 -8.71
C TYR A 19 11.89 -7.97 -9.20
N GLN A 20 12.57 -9.09 -8.89
CA GLN A 20 13.89 -9.35 -9.46
C GLN A 20 13.84 -9.42 -10.99
N LEU A 21 12.88 -10.16 -11.56
CA LEU A 21 12.70 -10.21 -13.02
C LEU A 21 12.28 -8.84 -13.56
N PHE A 22 11.36 -8.15 -12.89
CA PHE A 22 10.88 -6.84 -13.33
C PHE A 22 12.02 -5.81 -13.44
N ASP A 23 12.91 -5.78 -12.46
CA ASP A 23 14.02 -4.81 -12.38
C ASP A 23 15.18 -5.15 -13.32
N THR A 24 15.36 -6.43 -13.66
CA THR A 24 16.49 -6.90 -14.48
C THR A 24 16.12 -7.14 -15.94
N ASP A 25 15.06 -7.91 -16.21
CA ASP A 25 14.58 -8.25 -17.53
C ASP A 25 13.08 -8.57 -17.52
N ARG A 26 12.27 -7.51 -17.70
CA ARG A 26 10.81 -7.58 -17.74
C ARG A 26 10.26 -8.49 -18.85
N THR A 27 11.05 -8.82 -19.88
CA THR A 27 10.59 -9.71 -20.96
C THR A 27 10.41 -11.15 -20.47
N GLN A 28 11.11 -11.53 -19.40
CA GLN A 28 11.04 -12.87 -18.80
C GLN A 28 9.84 -13.05 -17.86
N LEU A 29 9.11 -11.97 -17.53
CA LEU A 29 7.89 -12.06 -16.71
C LEU A 29 6.79 -12.90 -17.37
N GLY A 30 6.90 -13.22 -18.66
CA GLY A 30 6.00 -14.18 -19.27
C GLY A 30 6.01 -15.57 -18.62
N SER A 31 7.08 -15.97 -17.93
CA SER A 31 7.20 -17.30 -17.31
C SER A 31 6.24 -17.51 -16.13
N ILE A 32 5.85 -16.44 -15.43
CA ILE A 32 4.99 -16.50 -14.24
C ILE A 32 3.49 -16.37 -14.57
N TYR A 33 3.15 -15.97 -15.80
CA TYR A 33 1.77 -15.82 -16.26
C TYR A 33 1.34 -16.99 -17.17
N ILE A 34 0.03 -17.17 -17.27
CA ILE A 34 -0.65 -18.13 -18.14
C ILE A 34 -1.62 -17.41 -19.08
N ASP A 35 -2.18 -18.14 -20.06
CA ASP A 35 -3.11 -17.56 -21.03
C ASP A 35 -4.43 -17.06 -20.40
N ALA A 36 -4.77 -17.58 -19.21
CA ALA A 36 -5.92 -17.14 -18.43
C ALA A 36 -5.60 -15.99 -17.44
N SER A 37 -4.36 -15.50 -17.39
CA SER A 37 -3.97 -14.44 -16.45
C SER A 37 -4.62 -13.10 -16.81
N CYS A 38 -4.94 -12.30 -15.79
CA CYS A 38 -5.47 -10.95 -15.95
C CYS A 38 -4.59 -9.94 -15.20
N LEU A 39 -4.13 -8.92 -15.91
CA LEU A 39 -3.43 -7.76 -15.34
C LEU A 39 -4.35 -6.54 -15.37
N THR A 40 -4.40 -5.80 -14.27
CA THR A 40 -4.88 -4.41 -14.24
C THR A 40 -3.72 -3.49 -13.91
N TRP A 41 -3.27 -2.70 -14.89
CA TRP A 41 -2.17 -1.75 -14.73
C TRP A 41 -2.70 -0.32 -14.81
N GLU A 42 -2.64 0.44 -13.72
CA GLU A 42 -3.15 1.83 -13.68
C GLU A 42 -4.63 1.94 -14.11
N GLY A 43 -5.42 0.87 -13.90
CA GLY A 43 -6.84 0.80 -14.27
C GLY A 43 -7.11 0.33 -15.70
N GLN A 44 -6.08 0.12 -16.52
CA GLN A 44 -6.21 -0.55 -17.81
C GLN A 44 -6.11 -2.07 -17.64
N GLN A 45 -6.99 -2.84 -18.27
CA GLN A 45 -7.03 -4.30 -18.15
C GLN A 45 -6.38 -4.98 -19.37
N PHE A 46 -5.61 -6.03 -19.11
CA PHE A 46 -4.91 -6.84 -20.11
C PHE A 46 -5.14 -8.31 -19.77
N GLN A 47 -5.67 -9.08 -20.72
CA GLN A 47 -5.98 -10.48 -20.54
C GLN A 47 -5.03 -11.36 -21.38
N GLY A 48 -4.52 -12.40 -20.73
CA GLY A 48 -3.62 -13.37 -21.31
C GLY A 48 -2.16 -12.95 -21.31
N LYS A 49 -1.29 -13.96 -21.19
CA LYS A 49 0.17 -13.82 -21.10
C LYS A 49 0.76 -12.89 -22.17
N ALA A 50 0.34 -13.01 -23.43
CA ALA A 50 0.88 -12.20 -24.52
C ALA A 50 0.62 -10.70 -24.33
N ALA A 51 -0.63 -10.31 -24.02
CA ALA A 51 -1.00 -8.91 -23.81
C ALA A 51 -0.34 -8.33 -22.54
N ILE A 52 -0.19 -9.16 -21.50
CA ILE A 52 0.51 -8.77 -20.26
C ILE A 52 1.97 -8.45 -20.56
N VAL A 53 2.70 -9.36 -21.21
CA VAL A 53 4.12 -9.17 -21.53
C VAL A 53 4.33 -7.99 -22.47
N GLU A 54 3.45 -7.80 -23.45
CA GLU A 54 3.48 -6.63 -24.34
C GLU A 54 3.34 -5.34 -23.53
N LYS A 55 2.34 -5.25 -22.65
CA LYS A 55 2.13 -4.06 -21.80
C LYS A 55 3.33 -3.77 -20.90
N LEU A 56 3.86 -4.78 -20.22
CA LEU A 56 5.01 -4.60 -19.32
C LEU A 56 6.27 -4.20 -20.10
N SER A 57 6.44 -4.75 -21.30
CA SER A 57 7.54 -4.41 -22.20
C SER A 57 7.41 -3.01 -22.81
N SER A 58 6.19 -2.50 -22.97
CA SER A 58 5.91 -1.18 -23.54
C SER A 58 6.03 -0.02 -22.55
N LEU A 59 6.37 -0.29 -21.28
CA LEU A 59 6.46 0.77 -20.28
C LEU A 59 7.62 1.74 -20.59
N PRO A 60 7.40 3.06 -20.48
CA PRO A 60 8.32 4.08 -20.98
C PRO A 60 9.46 4.39 -20.00
N PHE A 61 10.15 3.37 -19.50
CA PHE A 61 11.36 3.51 -18.69
C PHE A 61 12.41 2.48 -19.10
N THR A 62 13.68 2.82 -18.88
CA THR A 62 14.81 1.93 -19.20
C THR A 62 15.23 1.11 -18.00
N LYS A 63 15.32 1.76 -16.83
CA LYS A 63 15.67 1.14 -15.55
C LYS A 63 14.57 1.38 -14.55
N ILE A 64 14.31 0.38 -13.73
CA ILE A 64 13.40 0.50 -12.60
C ILE A 64 13.99 -0.29 -11.43
N ALA A 65 13.77 0.21 -10.22
CA ALA A 65 14.13 -0.47 -8.98
C ALA A 65 12.96 -0.43 -8.01
N HIS A 66 12.54 -1.59 -7.52
CA HIS A 66 11.51 -1.72 -6.51
C HIS A 66 12.11 -1.98 -5.13
N SER A 67 11.53 -1.33 -4.11
CA SER A 67 11.84 -1.55 -2.69
C SER A 67 10.55 -1.90 -1.96
N ILE A 68 10.50 -3.12 -1.44
CA ILE A 68 9.31 -3.65 -0.76
C ILE A 68 9.30 -3.15 0.67
N THR A 69 8.26 -2.40 1.05
CA THR A 69 8.07 -1.89 2.42
C THR A 69 7.33 -2.90 3.27
N ALA A 70 6.27 -3.49 2.71
CA ALA A 70 5.47 -4.53 3.36
C ALA A 70 4.92 -5.50 2.32
N GLN A 71 4.77 -6.75 2.72
CA GLN A 71 4.09 -7.78 1.96
C GLN A 71 3.30 -8.66 2.91
N ASP A 72 2.05 -8.94 2.55
CA ASP A 72 1.12 -9.75 3.33
C ASP A 72 0.58 -10.87 2.44
N HIS A 73 0.49 -12.08 2.99
CA HIS A 73 0.11 -13.28 2.25
C HIS A 73 -0.99 -14.04 2.98
N GLN A 74 -2.05 -14.43 2.27
CA GLN A 74 -3.15 -15.21 2.82
C GLN A 74 -3.51 -16.38 1.91
N PRO A 75 -3.82 -17.56 2.48
CA PRO A 75 -4.45 -18.62 1.72
C PRO A 75 -5.92 -18.25 1.46
N THR A 76 -6.41 -18.63 0.29
CA THR A 76 -7.82 -18.50 -0.08
C THR A 76 -8.53 -19.86 0.04
N PRO A 77 -9.88 -19.90 0.17
CA PRO A 77 -10.62 -21.15 0.20
C PRO A 77 -10.37 -22.06 -1.01
N ASP A 78 -10.10 -21.48 -2.19
CA ASP A 78 -9.87 -22.20 -3.45
C ASP A 78 -8.41 -22.64 -3.65
N SER A 79 -7.65 -22.81 -2.56
CA SER A 79 -6.23 -23.22 -2.58
C SER A 79 -5.32 -22.29 -3.39
N CYS A 80 -5.71 -21.02 -3.55
CA CYS A 80 -4.86 -19.97 -4.10
C CYS A 80 -4.20 -19.16 -2.98
N ILE A 81 -3.15 -18.40 -3.29
CA ILE A 81 -2.50 -17.47 -2.35
C ILE A 81 -2.74 -16.05 -2.84
N LEU A 82 -3.36 -15.23 -1.99
CA LEU A 82 -3.44 -13.79 -2.20
C LEU A 82 -2.20 -13.15 -1.58
N SER A 83 -1.46 -12.36 -2.38
CA SER A 83 -0.34 -11.56 -1.92
C SER A 83 -0.64 -10.08 -2.15
N MET A 84 -0.51 -9.26 -1.12
CA MET A 84 -0.59 -7.80 -1.21
C MET A 84 0.78 -7.21 -0.92
N VAL A 85 1.21 -6.27 -1.75
CA VAL A 85 2.53 -5.65 -1.68
C VAL A 85 2.36 -4.14 -1.65
N VAL A 86 3.05 -3.51 -0.72
CA VAL A 86 3.20 -2.05 -0.64
C VAL A 86 4.69 -1.75 -0.67
N GLY A 87 5.08 -0.80 -1.51
CA GLY A 87 6.48 -0.46 -1.65
C GLY A 87 6.70 0.89 -2.29
N GLN A 88 7.96 1.12 -2.62
CA GLN A 88 8.43 2.28 -3.37
C GLN A 88 9.14 1.80 -4.62
N LEU A 89 9.07 2.59 -5.69
CA LEU A 89 9.81 2.35 -6.91
C LEU A 89 10.46 3.63 -7.40
N LYS A 90 11.57 3.46 -8.12
CA LYS A 90 12.25 4.53 -8.86
C LYS A 90 12.42 4.08 -10.30
N ALA A 91 11.80 4.80 -11.23
CA ALA A 91 11.99 4.60 -12.66
C ALA A 91 12.96 5.67 -13.17
N ASP A 92 14.06 5.26 -13.80
CA ASP A 92 15.10 6.14 -14.33
C ASP A 92 15.48 7.27 -13.35
N ASP A 93 15.35 8.53 -13.78
CA ASP A 93 15.64 9.72 -12.97
C ASP A 93 14.40 10.30 -12.27
N ASP A 94 13.23 9.66 -12.42
CA ASP A 94 11.99 10.14 -11.81
C ASP A 94 12.06 10.12 -10.27
N PRO A 95 11.22 10.94 -9.60
CA PRO A 95 11.05 10.87 -8.15
C PRO A 95 10.64 9.48 -7.69
N ILE A 96 11.04 9.12 -6.47
CA ILE A 96 10.58 7.88 -5.84
C ILE A 96 9.07 7.96 -5.64
N MET A 97 8.35 6.95 -6.11
CA MET A 97 6.90 6.85 -5.99
C MET A 97 6.53 5.65 -5.14
N GLY A 98 5.52 5.81 -4.29
CA GLY A 98 4.89 4.66 -3.65
C GLY A 98 4.06 3.88 -4.67
N PHE A 99 3.87 2.59 -4.44
CA PHE A 99 2.97 1.75 -5.24
C PHE A 99 2.28 0.71 -4.36
N HIS A 100 1.17 0.18 -4.88
CA HIS A 100 0.52 -1.02 -4.36
C HIS A 100 0.33 -2.02 -5.49
N GLN A 101 0.56 -3.30 -5.16
CA GLN A 101 0.34 -4.39 -6.09
C GLN A 101 -0.26 -5.60 -5.39
N SER A 102 -1.23 -6.24 -6.03
CA SER A 102 -1.87 -7.46 -5.50
C SER A 102 -1.77 -8.59 -6.52
N PHE A 103 -1.40 -9.78 -6.04
CA PHE A 103 -1.28 -10.99 -6.84
C PHE A 103 -2.19 -12.10 -6.31
N ILE A 104 -2.82 -12.85 -7.20
CA ILE A 104 -3.42 -14.15 -6.89
C ILE A 104 -2.56 -15.22 -7.55
N LEU A 105 -2.04 -16.13 -6.72
CA LEU A 105 -1.20 -17.25 -7.15
C LEU A 105 -2.01 -18.54 -7.08
N LYS A 106 -1.91 -19.36 -8.12
CA LYS A 106 -2.55 -20.67 -8.18
C LYS A 106 -1.51 -21.72 -8.52
N ASN A 107 -1.59 -22.87 -7.85
CA ASN A 107 -0.79 -24.02 -8.22
C ASN A 107 -1.45 -24.73 -9.42
N ILE A 108 -0.73 -24.86 -10.53
CA ILE A 108 -1.16 -25.56 -11.74
C ILE A 108 0.00 -26.44 -12.17
N ASN A 109 -0.23 -27.75 -12.29
CA ASN A 109 0.79 -28.74 -12.67
C ASN A 109 2.07 -28.60 -11.82
N GLU A 110 1.92 -28.52 -10.50
CA GLU A 110 3.00 -28.39 -9.51
C GLU A 110 3.79 -27.06 -9.56
N ALA A 111 3.41 -26.12 -10.42
CA ALA A 111 4.01 -24.79 -10.51
C ALA A 111 3.06 -23.70 -10.01
N TRP A 112 3.59 -22.74 -9.24
CA TRP A 112 2.84 -21.57 -8.81
C TRP A 112 2.90 -20.49 -9.88
N VAL A 113 1.74 -20.12 -10.42
CA VAL A 113 1.57 -19.11 -11.46
C VAL A 113 0.65 -17.98 -11.00
N CYS A 114 0.83 -16.79 -11.55
CA CYS A 114 0.00 -15.63 -11.27
C CYS A 114 -1.23 -15.60 -12.18
N THR A 115 -2.43 -15.72 -11.59
CA THR A 115 -3.69 -15.65 -12.34
C THR A 115 -4.26 -14.23 -12.38
N ASN A 116 -4.02 -13.43 -11.35
CA ASN A 116 -4.50 -12.06 -11.27
C ASN A 116 -3.42 -11.15 -10.72
N ASP A 117 -3.24 -10.01 -11.37
CA ASP A 117 -2.27 -8.99 -11.02
C ASP A 117 -2.94 -7.61 -11.10
N MET A 118 -2.82 -6.81 -10.05
CA MET A 118 -3.35 -5.45 -10.02
C MET A 118 -2.27 -4.50 -9.50
N PHE A 119 -1.83 -3.58 -10.35
CA PHE A 119 -0.81 -2.58 -10.03
C PHE A 119 -1.36 -1.15 -10.09
N ARG A 120 -0.93 -0.34 -9.14
CA ARG A 120 -1.24 1.09 -9.04
C ARG A 120 -0.15 1.86 -8.30
N LEU A 121 0.18 3.04 -8.79
CA LEU A 121 0.97 4.04 -8.11
C LEU A 121 0.18 4.68 -6.98
N ALA A 122 0.83 4.89 -5.85
CA ALA A 122 0.32 5.65 -4.72
C ALA A 122 0.48 7.16 -4.99
N LEU A 123 -0.23 7.66 -6.00
CA LEU A 123 -0.28 9.08 -6.31
C LEU A 123 -1.09 9.80 -5.23
N HIS A 124 -0.42 10.52 -4.33
CA HIS A 124 -1.11 11.49 -3.49
C HIS A 124 -1.58 12.63 -4.39
N ASN A 125 -2.90 12.85 -4.46
CA ASN A 125 -3.50 14.01 -5.13
C ASN A 125 -3.14 15.32 -4.38
N PHE A 126 -1.88 15.76 -4.47
CA PHE A 126 -1.42 17.00 -3.84
C PHE A 126 -2.07 18.24 -4.45
N GLU A 127 -2.49 18.16 -5.72
CA GLU A 127 -3.12 19.28 -6.44
C GLU A 127 -4.49 19.68 -5.89
N LYS A 128 -5.23 18.78 -5.24
CA LYS A 128 -6.53 19.13 -4.65
C LYS A 128 -6.41 19.77 -3.27
N ARG A 129 -5.32 19.52 -2.54
CA ARG A 129 -5.09 20.16 -1.23
C ARG A 129 -4.58 21.59 -1.36
N GLN A 130 -3.70 21.89 -2.33
CA GLN A 130 -3.21 23.27 -2.51
C GLN A 130 -4.29 24.24 -3.00
N ARG A 131 -5.27 23.78 -3.80
CA ARG A 131 -6.40 24.61 -4.24
C ARG A 131 -7.37 24.95 -3.11
N ILE A 132 -7.65 24.02 -2.18
CA ILE A 132 -8.58 24.29 -1.07
C ILE A 132 -7.93 25.22 -0.03
N THR A 133 -6.64 25.03 0.28
CA THR A 133 -5.93 25.91 1.22
C THR A 133 -5.75 27.33 0.66
N ALA A 134 -5.42 27.47 -0.63
CA ALA A 134 -5.29 28.77 -1.28
C ALA A 134 -6.63 29.54 -1.38
N VAL A 135 -7.75 28.86 -1.62
CA VAL A 135 -9.09 29.49 -1.63
C VAL A 135 -9.52 29.93 -0.24
N ASN A 136 -9.20 29.17 0.81
CA ASN A 136 -9.50 29.57 2.18
C ASN A 136 -8.61 30.74 2.65
N TYR A 137 -7.32 30.76 2.29
CA TYR A 137 -6.44 31.90 2.61
C TYR A 137 -6.88 33.18 1.90
N ARG A 138 -7.31 33.09 0.62
CA ARG A 138 -7.82 34.24 -0.14
C ARG A 138 -9.17 34.75 0.35
N LYS A 139 -10.01 33.91 0.96
CA LYS A 139 -11.25 34.33 1.63
C LYS A 139 -11.00 35.02 2.98
N HIS A 140 -9.95 34.66 3.72
CA HIS A 140 -9.60 35.31 4.98
C HIS A 140 -8.69 36.55 4.83
N ALA A 141 -7.92 36.65 3.75
CA ALA A 141 -7.03 37.79 3.48
C ALA A 141 -7.74 39.02 2.88
N GLY A 142 -9.05 38.95 2.60
CA GLY A 142 -9.82 40.03 1.98
C GLY A 142 -10.23 41.20 2.89
N ILE A 143 -9.76 41.26 4.15
CA ILE A 143 -10.21 42.30 5.12
C ILE A 143 -9.12 43.30 5.52
N TYR A 144 -7.84 43.10 5.16
CA TYR A 144 -6.80 44.09 5.46
C TYR A 144 -6.02 44.49 4.21
N SER A 145 -6.61 45.40 3.44
CA SER A 145 -5.90 46.24 2.49
C SER A 145 -5.45 47.51 3.19
N THR A 146 -4.18 47.60 3.59
CA THR A 146 -3.34 48.80 3.40
C THR A 146 -1.87 48.48 3.70
N ALA A 147 -1.03 48.74 2.69
CA ALA A 147 0.33 49.27 2.75
C ALA A 147 1.55 48.41 3.18
N SER A 148 2.63 48.67 2.42
CA SER A 148 4.07 48.45 2.66
C SER A 148 4.64 47.03 2.64
N THR A 149 5.38 46.74 1.56
CA THR A 149 6.65 45.97 1.58
C THR A 149 7.60 46.54 2.65
N PRO A 150 8.45 45.75 3.35
CA PRO A 150 9.48 44.98 2.66
C PRO A 150 9.96 43.66 3.35
N GLU A 151 10.93 43.04 2.68
CA GLU A 151 11.89 42.02 3.13
C GLU A 151 11.43 40.58 3.40
N MET A 152 11.78 39.76 2.41
CA MET A 152 11.86 38.31 2.44
C MET A 152 12.92 37.88 3.45
N THR A 153 12.51 37.36 4.61
CA THR A 153 13.36 36.55 5.48
C THR A 153 12.66 35.23 5.76
N CYS A 154 13.26 34.14 5.29
CA CYS A 154 12.87 32.78 5.64
C CYS A 154 13.05 32.58 7.14
N PHE A 155 11.95 32.56 7.90
CA PHE A 155 11.96 32.00 9.25
C PHE A 155 11.74 30.49 9.15
N PHE A 156 12.82 29.74 9.35
CA PHE A 156 12.76 28.38 9.86
C PHE A 156 11.96 28.39 11.16
N ALA A 157 10.85 27.66 11.22
CA ALA A 157 10.15 27.42 12.47
C ALA A 157 10.94 26.37 13.26
N GLU A 158 11.81 26.83 14.15
CA GLU A 158 12.38 26.03 15.23
C GLU A 158 11.26 25.56 16.17
N SER A 159 11.30 24.28 16.53
CA SER A 159 10.39 23.67 17.53
C SER A 159 10.77 24.16 18.93
N PRO A 160 9.81 24.46 19.83
CA PRO A 160 10.16 24.85 21.18
C PRO A 160 10.48 23.62 22.04
N HIS A 161 11.70 23.60 22.56
CA HIS A 161 12.15 22.74 23.66
C HIS A 161 11.32 23.01 24.92
N ILE A 162 10.86 21.93 25.57
CA ILE A 162 10.39 21.93 26.96
C ILE A 162 11.43 21.12 27.75
N HIS A 163 12.08 21.75 28.73
CA HIS A 163 13.02 21.09 29.63
C HIS A 163 12.28 20.20 30.66
N GLN A 164 12.54 18.90 30.55
CA GLN A 164 13.07 17.99 31.58
C GLN A 164 12.36 17.86 32.94
N THR A 165 11.84 16.65 33.21
CA THR A 165 12.20 15.81 34.38
C THR A 165 11.93 14.34 34.06
N ASP A 166 12.98 13.52 33.97
CA ASP A 166 12.93 12.05 34.14
C ASP A 166 12.89 11.73 35.65
N PRO A 167 12.28 10.60 36.11
CA PRO A 167 12.95 9.30 36.01
C PRO A 167 12.02 8.10 35.71
N PHE A 168 12.53 7.12 34.95
CA PHE A 168 11.99 5.76 34.86
C PHE A 168 11.91 5.09 36.25
N PRO A 169 10.93 4.19 36.54
CA PRO A 169 11.03 2.80 36.06
C PRO A 169 9.69 2.06 35.75
N SER A 170 9.75 1.04 34.89
CA SER A 170 8.83 -0.13 34.87
C SER A 170 9.22 -1.09 36.03
N PRO A 171 8.40 -2.05 36.58
CA PRO A 171 7.19 -2.72 36.08
C PRO A 171 6.04 -2.90 37.12
N THR A 172 4.95 -3.60 36.72
CA THR A 172 4.10 -4.53 37.54
C THR A 172 2.66 -4.11 37.95
N CYS A 173 1.69 -4.85 37.40
CA CYS A 173 0.44 -5.40 37.99
C CYS A 173 -0.46 -4.58 38.95
N MET A 174 -1.73 -4.36 38.56
CA MET A 174 -2.97 -4.45 39.36
C MET A 174 -4.16 -4.38 38.36
N MET A 175 -4.82 -5.47 37.98
CA MET A 175 -5.97 -6.15 38.63
C MET A 175 -7.00 -5.24 39.33
N MET A 176 -8.27 -5.52 38.99
CA MET A 176 -9.55 -5.16 39.63
C MET A 176 -10.23 -3.84 39.24
N GLY A 177 -11.40 -3.99 38.62
CA GLY A 177 -12.36 -2.92 38.36
C GLY A 177 -13.58 -3.41 37.57
N SER A 178 -14.24 -4.47 38.06
CA SER A 178 -15.45 -5.06 37.47
C SER A 178 -16.59 -4.04 37.36
N LEU A 179 -17.14 -3.85 36.16
CA LEU A 179 -18.47 -3.26 35.99
C LEU A 179 -19.43 -4.35 35.50
N ASN A 180 -20.15 -4.93 36.46
CA ASN A 180 -21.23 -5.87 36.26
C ASN A 180 -22.52 -5.07 36.01
N ILE A 181 -23.12 -5.19 34.83
CA ILE A 181 -24.53 -4.84 34.63
C ILE A 181 -25.23 -6.09 34.09
N ARG A 182 -25.80 -6.88 35.02
CA ARG A 182 -26.82 -7.91 34.71
C ARG A 182 -28.19 -7.23 34.74
N GLY A 183 -28.81 -7.12 33.57
CA GLY A 183 -30.23 -6.80 33.41
C GLY A 183 -30.92 -7.93 32.64
N ARG A 184 -31.61 -8.77 33.41
CA ARG A 184 -32.72 -9.71 33.15
C ARG A 184 -33.13 -10.04 31.70
N LEU A 185 -33.17 -11.34 31.43
CA LEU A 185 -33.84 -12.06 30.32
C LEU A 185 -35.29 -11.61 30.11
N ASP A 186 -35.69 -11.46 28.86
CA ASP A 186 -37.02 -11.85 28.39
C ASP A 186 -36.87 -12.56 27.03
N GLN A 187 -37.17 -13.86 27.04
CA GLN A 187 -37.49 -14.64 25.86
C GLN A 187 -38.98 -14.41 25.58
N ASP A 188 -39.33 -13.89 24.41
CA ASP A 188 -40.51 -14.34 23.67
C ASP A 188 -40.64 -13.62 22.33
N LYS A 189 -40.76 -14.43 21.27
CA LYS A 189 -41.58 -14.26 20.05
C LYS A 189 -41.26 -13.02 19.20
N TYR A 190 -40.94 -13.12 17.92
CA TYR A 190 -41.92 -13.34 16.85
C TYR A 190 -41.26 -13.98 15.62
N ILE A 191 -41.88 -15.06 15.13
CA ILE A 191 -41.80 -15.58 13.77
C ILE A 191 -42.95 -14.90 12.97
N LEU A 192 -42.77 -14.78 11.66
CA LEU A 192 -43.71 -14.40 10.58
C LEU A 192 -43.75 -12.88 10.33
N THR A 193 -43.35 -12.39 9.15
CA THR A 193 -43.90 -12.76 7.83
C THR A 193 -42.84 -12.67 6.73
#